data_AF-A0A655WLG7-F1
#
_entry.id   AF-A0A655WLG7-F1
#
_cell.length_a   1.000
_cell.length_b   1.000
_cell.length_c   1.000
_cell.angle_alpha   90.00
_cell.angle_beta   90.00
_cell.angle_gamma   90.00
#
_symmetry.space_group_name_H-M   'P 1'
#
loop_
_entity.id
_entity.type
_entity.pdbx_description
1 polymer ?
#
loop_
_entity_poly.entity_id
_entity_poly.type
_entity_poly.pdbx_seq_one_letter_code
_entity_poly.pdbx_strand_id
1 'polypeptide(L)'
;MAVLNVNNMRDIENDAQCGKRTVAVRLGQVRAKQYHFALLFGAVAAFAGYLVLQDKPLWISLPFLLCLSVVTRHGRAVWFTEQPAQIAPMMPVVVKTSVITNLLFVGVIIAQTLTS
;
A
#
# COMPACT_ATOMS: atom_id res chain seq x y z
N MET A 1 -5.33 0.49 -5.66
CA MET A 1 -5.26 -0.99 -5.67
C MET A 1 -5.16 -1.61 -4.27
N ALA A 2 -4.18 -1.23 -3.43
CA ALA A 2 -4.03 -1.78 -2.07
C ALA A 2 -5.30 -1.59 -1.20
N VAL A 3 -5.94 -0.42 -1.28
CA VAL A 3 -7.21 -0.09 -0.61
C VAL A 3 -8.33 -1.07 -1.00
N LEU A 4 -8.46 -1.36 -2.30
CA LEU A 4 -9.46 -2.30 -2.82
C LEU A 4 -9.16 -3.73 -2.36
N ASN A 5 -7.88 -4.12 -2.31
CA ASN A 5 -7.52 -5.46 -1.85
C ASN A 5 -7.82 -5.66 -0.36
N VAL A 6 -7.59 -4.64 0.49
CA VAL A 6 -7.98 -4.68 1.91
C VAL A 6 -9.49 -4.82 2.07
N ASN A 7 -10.27 -4.11 1.24
CA ASN A 7 -11.73 -4.24 1.21
C ASN A 7 -12.15 -5.68 0.85
N ASN A 8 -11.60 -6.24 -0.24
CA ASN A 8 -11.88 -7.62 -0.65
C ASN A 8 -11.44 -8.67 0.39
N MET A 9 -10.32 -8.44 1.10
CA MET A 9 -9.83 -9.35 2.14
C MET A 9 -10.70 -9.31 3.40
N ARG A 10 -11.23 -8.13 3.77
CA ARG A 10 -12.17 -7.97 4.88
C ARG A 10 -13.44 -8.78 4.65
N ASP A 11 -13.97 -8.73 3.43
CA ASP A 11 -15.28 -9.27 3.08
C ASP A 11 -15.21 -10.67 2.45
N ILE A 12 -14.05 -11.34 2.49
CA ILE A 12 -13.78 -12.59 1.76
C ILE A 12 -14.81 -13.71 2.02
N GLU A 13 -15.20 -13.92 3.28
CA GLU A 13 -16.14 -14.98 3.68
C GLU A 13 -17.55 -14.67 3.18
N ASN A 14 -18.01 -13.43 3.40
CA ASN A 14 -19.31 -12.96 2.95
C ASN A 14 -19.42 -12.96 1.42
N ASP A 15 -18.37 -12.50 0.73
CA ASP A 15 -18.31 -12.50 -0.74
C ASP A 15 -18.34 -13.92 -1.31
N ALA A 16 -17.68 -14.88 -0.65
CA ALA A 16 -17.73 -16.29 -1.05
C ALA A 16 -19.13 -16.88 -0.88
N GLN A 17 -19.80 -16.62 0.25
CA GLN A 17 -21.17 -17.08 0.53
C GLN A 17 -22.20 -16.51 -0.46
N CYS A 18 -22.03 -15.25 -0.86
CA CYS A 18 -22.86 -14.62 -1.89
C CYS A 18 -22.49 -15.03 -3.33
N GLY A 19 -21.52 -15.92 -3.54
CA GLY A 19 -21.09 -16.38 -4.87
C GLY A 19 -20.31 -15.34 -5.69
N LYS A 20 -19.78 -14.28 -5.05
CA LYS A 20 -18.94 -13.29 -5.74
C LYS A 20 -17.55 -13.86 -6.05
N ARG A 21 -16.97 -13.40 -7.15
CA ARG A 21 -15.64 -13.85 -7.63
C ARG A 21 -14.57 -12.77 -7.51
N THR A 22 -14.42 -12.19 -6.31
CA THR A 22 -13.38 -11.18 -6.06
C THR A 22 -11.97 -11.81 -6.09
N VAL A 23 -10.94 -10.97 -6.26
CA VAL A 23 -9.55 -11.43 -6.27
C VAL A 23 -9.20 -12.12 -4.95
N ALA A 24 -9.69 -11.61 -3.81
CA ALA A 24 -9.44 -12.21 -2.50
C ALA A 24 -10.10 -13.59 -2.38
N VAL A 25 -11.36 -13.75 -2.83
CA VAL A 25 -12.06 -15.05 -2.84
C VAL A 25 -11.33 -16.06 -3.72
N ARG A 26 -10.87 -15.66 -4.91
CA ARG A 26 -10.14 -16.56 -5.83
C ARG A 26 -8.77 -16.99 -5.29
N LEU A 27 -8.10 -16.11 -4.56
CA LEU A 27 -6.76 -16.37 -4.03
C LEU A 27 -6.80 -17.09 -2.67
N GLY A 28 -7.84 -16.87 -1.87
CA GLY A 28 -7.86 -17.21 -0.46
C GLY A 28 -7.07 -16.21 0.40
N GLN A 29 -7.31 -16.20 1.71
CA GLN A 29 -6.79 -15.18 2.64
C GLN A 29 -5.26 -15.04 2.60
N VAL A 30 -4.52 -16.17 2.61
CA VAL A 30 -3.05 -16.17 2.61
C VAL A 30 -2.48 -15.53 1.34
N ARG A 31 -2.93 -15.96 0.16
CA ARG A 31 -2.45 -15.40 -1.11
C ARG A 31 -2.96 -13.97 -1.34
N ALA A 32 -4.13 -13.62 -0.82
CA ALA A 32 -4.63 -12.25 -0.87
C ALA A 32 -3.73 -11.28 -0.06
N LYS A 33 -3.17 -11.73 1.08
CA LYS A 33 -2.14 -10.98 1.81
C LYS A 33 -0.84 -10.87 1.02
N GLN A 34 -0.36 -11.96 0.43
CA GLN A 34 0.84 -11.92 -0.42
C GLN A 34 0.67 -10.92 -1.58
N TYR A 35 -0.50 -10.92 -2.21
CA TYR A 35 -0.86 -9.94 -3.23
C TYR A 35 -0.88 -8.51 -2.67
N HIS A 36 -1.40 -8.29 -1.46
CA HIS A 36 -1.32 -6.98 -0.79
C HIS A 36 0.12 -6.51 -0.63
N PHE A 37 1.01 -7.39 -0.17
CA PHE A 37 2.43 -7.10 -0.01
C PHE A 37 3.09 -6.79 -1.35
N ALA A 38 2.77 -7.53 -2.41
CA ALA A 38 3.27 -7.25 -3.76
C ALA A 38 2.82 -5.86 -4.25
N LEU A 39 1.58 -5.46 -3.96
CA LEU A 39 1.08 -4.11 -4.29
C LEU A 39 1.83 -3.01 -3.52
N LEU A 40 2.05 -3.20 -2.21
CA LEU A 40 2.79 -2.24 -1.39
C LEU A 40 4.26 -2.14 -1.84
N PHE A 41 4.91 -3.28 -2.08
CA PHE A 41 6.27 -3.33 -2.58
C PHE A 41 6.39 -2.67 -3.96
N GLY A 42 5.48 -2.98 -4.89
CA GLY A 42 5.46 -2.37 -6.21
C GLY A 42 5.33 -0.84 -6.16
N ALA A 43 4.51 -0.30 -5.26
CA ALA A 43 4.38 1.14 -5.06
C ALA A 43 5.69 1.78 -4.55
N VAL A 44 6.32 1.17 -3.54
CA VAL A 44 7.60 1.64 -2.99
C VAL A 44 8.72 1.53 -4.02
N ALA A 45 8.79 0.42 -4.77
CA ALA A 45 9.79 0.18 -5.80
C ALA A 45 9.63 1.15 -6.97
N ALA A 46 8.41 1.46 -7.40
CA ALA A 46 8.15 2.46 -8.44
C ALA A 46 8.61 3.86 -8.01
N PHE A 47 8.31 4.26 -6.76
CA PHE A 47 8.75 5.55 -6.24
C PHE A 47 10.29 5.59 -6.07
N ALA A 48 10.89 4.54 -5.50
CA ALA A 48 12.35 4.44 -5.40
C ALA A 48 13.03 4.51 -6.77
N GLY A 49 12.50 3.77 -7.76
CA GLY A 49 12.99 3.79 -9.14
C GLY A 49 12.92 5.19 -9.75
N TYR A 50 11.81 5.92 -9.54
CA TYR A 50 11.71 7.31 -9.97
C TYR A 50 12.80 8.20 -9.36
N LEU A 51 13.06 8.07 -8.05
CA LEU A 51 14.08 8.88 -7.36
C LEU A 51 15.49 8.58 -7.87
N VAL A 52 15.81 7.31 -8.15
CA VAL A 52 17.13 6.90 -8.67
C VAL A 52 17.38 7.43 -10.08
N LEU A 53 16.33 7.61 -10.88
CA LEU A 53 16.44 8.16 -12.24
C LEU A 53 16.60 9.68 -12.28
N GLN A 54 16.51 10.37 -11.13
CA GLN A 54 16.66 11.82 -11.03
C GLN A 54 18.02 12.18 -10.46
N ASP A 55 18.78 13.01 -11.19
CA ASP A 55 20.04 13.60 -10.72
C ASP A 55 19.77 14.77 -9.75
N LYS A 56 19.11 14.47 -8.63
CA LYS A 56 18.69 15.47 -7.64
C LYS A 56 19.35 15.24 -6.28
N PRO A 57 19.53 16.30 -5.48
CA PRO A 57 20.10 16.18 -4.15
C PRO A 57 19.34 15.18 -3.27
N LEU A 58 20.08 14.34 -2.54
CA LEU A 58 19.54 13.30 -1.65
C LEU A 58 18.57 13.86 -0.59
N TRP A 59 18.73 15.11 -0.16
CA TRP A 59 17.85 15.72 0.84
C TRP A 59 16.40 15.85 0.36
N ILE A 60 16.18 16.05 -0.94
CA ILE A 60 14.83 16.10 -1.54
C ILE A 60 14.16 14.71 -1.48
N SER A 61 14.96 13.65 -1.41
CA SER A 61 14.48 12.26 -1.31
C SER A 61 14.22 11.81 0.13
N LEU A 62 14.63 12.56 1.16
CA LEU A 62 14.42 12.18 2.57
C LEU A 62 12.95 11.85 2.94
N PRO A 63 11.93 12.56 2.42
CA PRO A 63 10.53 12.23 2.70
C PRO A 63 10.13 10.81 2.27
N PHE A 64 10.87 10.17 1.35
CA PHE A 64 10.68 8.77 0.98
C PHE A 64 10.84 7.81 2.17
N LEU A 65 11.72 8.11 3.13
CA LEU A 65 11.89 7.28 4.33
C LEU A 65 10.63 7.26 5.21
N LEU A 66 9.88 8.37 5.26
CA LEU A 66 8.60 8.42 5.94
C LEU A 66 7.57 7.52 5.23
N CYS A 67 7.53 7.58 3.89
CA CYS A 67 6.69 6.68 3.09
C CYS A 67 7.01 5.21 3.41
N LEU A 68 8.30 4.84 3.41
CA LEU A 68 8.73 3.48 3.73
C LEU A 68 8.30 3.05 5.14
N SER A 69 8.45 3.92 6.13
CA SER A 69 8.03 3.67 7.52
C SER A 69 6.51 3.43 7.63
N VAL A 70 5.68 4.27 7.00
CA VAL A 70 4.22 4.12 7.03
C VAL A 70 3.77 2.84 6.32
N VAL A 71 4.29 2.58 5.12
CA VAL A 71 3.93 1.40 4.32
C VAL A 71 4.35 0.11 5.01
N THR A 72 5.55 0.05 5.58
CA THR A 72 6.04 -1.15 6.28
C THR A 72 5.26 -1.43 7.55
N ARG A 73 4.91 -0.40 8.34
CA ARG A 73 4.03 -0.55 9.51
C ARG A 73 2.67 -1.11 9.13
N HIS A 74 2.05 -0.57 8.07
CA HIS A 74 0.76 -1.07 7.59
C HIS A 74 0.86 -2.51 7.06
N GLY A 75 1.87 -2.81 6.24
CA GLY A 75 2.11 -4.16 5.71
C GLY A 75 2.26 -5.18 6.83
N ARG A 76 3.12 -4.90 7.83
CA ARG A 76 3.29 -5.76 9.01
C ARG A 76 1.97 -5.99 9.74
N ALA A 77 1.20 -4.94 9.99
CA ALA A 77 -0.10 -5.06 10.67
C ALA A 77 -1.04 -6.00 9.91
N VAL A 78 -1.12 -5.90 8.58
CA VAL A 78 -1.95 -6.81 7.75
C VAL A 78 -1.42 -8.24 7.76
N TRP A 79 -0.10 -8.45 7.78
CA TRP A 79 0.48 -9.81 7.79
C TRP A 79 0.05 -10.62 9.01
N PHE A 80 0.13 -10.00 10.19
CA PHE A 80 -0.17 -10.62 11.49
C PHE A 80 -1.67 -10.76 11.78
N THR A 81 -2.57 -10.30 10.91
CA THR A 81 -4.01 -10.58 11.06
C THR A 81 -4.30 -12.04 10.79
N GLU A 82 -4.89 -12.79 11.72
CA GLU A 82 -5.20 -14.21 11.48
C GLU A 82 -6.58 -14.37 10.84
N GLN A 83 -7.53 -13.50 11.17
CA GLN A 83 -8.91 -13.60 10.72
C GLN A 83 -9.32 -12.41 9.84
N PRO A 84 -10.17 -12.62 8.82
CA PRO A 84 -10.69 -11.53 7.98
C PRO A 84 -11.36 -10.40 8.78
N ALA A 85 -12.02 -10.73 9.90
CA ALA A 85 -12.64 -9.75 10.80
C ALA A 85 -11.63 -8.72 11.35
N GLN A 86 -10.37 -9.11 11.54
CA GLN A 86 -9.30 -8.22 12.02
C GLN A 86 -8.80 -7.26 10.92
N ILE A 87 -9.21 -7.45 9.66
CA ILE A 87 -8.86 -6.57 8.53
C ILE A 87 -9.78 -5.35 8.49
N ALA A 88 -10.99 -5.43 9.05
CA ALA A 88 -11.93 -4.30 9.13
C ALA A 88 -11.30 -3.00 9.71
N PRO A 89 -10.60 -3.01 10.86
CA PRO A 89 -9.93 -1.81 11.37
C PRO A 89 -8.75 -1.33 10.50
N MET A 90 -8.24 -2.16 9.58
CA MET A 90 -7.13 -1.79 8.68
C MET A 90 -7.60 -0.97 7.48
N MET A 91 -8.91 -0.93 7.18
CA MET A 91 -9.47 -0.17 6.07
C MET A 91 -9.17 1.34 6.11
N PRO A 92 -9.46 2.07 7.20
CA PRO A 92 -9.07 3.48 7.28
C PRO A 92 -7.55 3.67 7.31
N VAL A 93 -6.79 2.69 7.81
CA VAL A 93 -5.32 2.75 7.88
C VAL A 93 -4.70 2.68 6.48
N VAL A 94 -5.17 1.79 5.60
CA VAL A 94 -4.66 1.70 4.23
C VAL A 94 -5.01 2.95 3.42
N VAL A 95 -6.18 3.55 3.65
CA VAL A 95 -6.57 4.82 3.00
C VAL A 95 -5.63 5.95 3.45
N LYS A 96 -5.42 6.10 4.76
CA LYS A 96 -4.45 7.09 5.29
C LYS A 96 -3.05 6.85 4.74
N THR A 97 -2.60 5.60 4.70
CA THR A 97 -1.30 5.22 4.13
C THR A 97 -1.18 5.63 2.67
N SER A 98 -2.23 5.40 1.87
CA SER A 98 -2.26 5.78 0.46
C SER A 98 -2.23 7.30 0.27
N VAL A 99 -3.00 8.05 1.07
CA VAL A 99 -3.04 9.51 1.00
C VAL A 99 -1.67 10.09 1.38
N ILE A 100 -1.09 9.66 2.50
CA ILE A 100 0.23 10.12 2.94
C ILE A 100 1.29 9.82 1.87
N THR A 101 1.30 8.60 1.34
CA THR A 101 2.26 8.18 0.30
C THR A 101 2.12 9.05 -0.96
N ASN A 102 0.90 9.29 -1.42
CA ASN A 102 0.65 10.12 -2.61
C ASN A 102 1.02 11.60 -2.38
N LEU A 103 0.72 12.15 -1.21
CA LEU A 103 1.09 13.53 -0.87
C LEU A 103 2.61 13.70 -0.79
N LEU A 104 3.32 12.74 -0.19
CA LEU A 104 4.78 12.74 -0.16
C LEU A 104 5.36 12.63 -1.57
N PHE A 105 4.80 11.76 -2.41
CA PHE A 105 5.21 11.61 -3.80
C PHE A 105 5.07 12.92 -4.59
N VAL A 106 3.88 13.53 -4.56
CA VAL A 106 3.63 14.80 -5.25
C VAL A 106 4.50 15.92 -4.70
N GLY A 107 4.66 16.02 -3.38
CA GLY A 107 5.50 17.03 -2.75
C GLY A 107 6.97 16.93 -3.19
N VAL A 108 7.50 15.71 -3.27
CA VAL A 108 8.87 15.47 -3.75
C VAL A 108 9.02 15.86 -5.22
N ILE A 109 8.06 15.50 -6.08
CA ILE A 109 8.07 15.89 -7.50
C ILE A 109 8.07 17.41 -7.66
N ILE A 110 7.20 18.11 -6.92
CA ILE A 110 7.13 19.57 -6.96
C ILE A 110 8.47 20.18 -6.51
N ALA A 111 9.05 19.69 -5.41
CA ALA A 111 10.34 20.17 -4.92
C ALA A 111 11.47 19.93 -5.94
N GLN A 112 11.48 18.79 -6.62
CA GLN A 112 12.44 18.50 -7.68
C GLN A 112 12.26 19.42 -8.90
N THR A 113 11.01 19.76 -9.22
CA THR A 113 10.67 20.64 -10.36
C THR A 113 11.07 22.09 -10.08
N LEU A 114 10.87 22.58 -8.86
CA LEU A 114 11.25 23.93 -8.43
C LEU A 114 12.77 24.11 -8.25
N THR A 115 13.52 23.01 -8.14
CA THR A 115 14.99 22.98 -8.01
C THR A 115 15.69 22.59 -9.32
N SER A 116 14.94 22.42 -10.42
CA SER A 116 15.46 22.32 -11.79
C SER A 116 15.59 23.72 -12.38
#